data_AF-U2SME6-F1
#
_entry.id   AF-U2SME6-F1
#
_cell.length_a   1.000
_cell.length_b   1.000
_cell.length_c   1.000
_cell.angle_alpha   90.00
_cell.angle_beta   90.00
_cell.angle_gamma   90.00
#
_symmetry.space_group_name_H-M   'P 1'
#
loop_
_entity.id
_entity.type
_entity.pdbx_description
1 polymer ?
#
loop_
_entity_poly.entity_id
_entity_poly.type
_entity_poly.pdbx_seq_one_letter_code
_entity_poly.pdbx_strand_id
1 'polypeptide(L)'
;MRRFINLEITGKKENCDEILKNDKIFENKNIVESDQELRKALLISVFLSLSIILQIAESFIFIPLFLPGIKLGLANIVTVIVLYVYGIKEAGKIGIMRIFLAGILRNGLGMNFMFSLVGILCSLIASSFLKKTGKFSVMGVSIAGANFHMIGQIIVASAIYRTNLLYVSYLPYMLLISLFTGMLTGYFAEKILERVDFKSF
;
A
#
# COMPACT_ATOMS: atom_id res chain seq x y z
N MET A 1 56.07 -6.07 -43.62
CA MET A 1 55.46 -4.76 -43.29
C MET A 1 53.93 -4.75 -43.44
N ARG A 2 53.33 -5.16 -44.58
CA ARG A 2 51.86 -5.19 -44.77
C ARG A 2 51.05 -6.03 -43.76
N ARG A 3 51.60 -7.15 -43.26
CA ARG A 3 50.94 -8.01 -42.25
C ARG A 3 50.76 -7.33 -40.89
N PHE A 4 51.71 -6.50 -40.47
CA PHE A 4 51.65 -5.80 -39.18
C PHE A 4 50.59 -4.69 -39.17
N ILE A 5 50.51 -3.92 -40.26
CA ILE A 5 49.49 -2.89 -40.45
C ILE A 5 48.08 -3.51 -40.45
N ASN A 6 47.91 -4.69 -41.04
CA ASN A 6 46.61 -5.36 -41.06
C ASN A 6 46.17 -5.84 -39.67
N LEU A 7 47.08 -6.39 -38.86
CA LEU A 7 46.78 -6.86 -37.51
C LEU A 7 46.34 -5.71 -36.58
N GLU A 8 46.96 -4.54 -36.70
CA GLU A 8 46.65 -3.36 -35.88
C GLU A 8 45.30 -2.73 -36.29
N ILE A 9 44.98 -2.74 -37.59
CA ILE A 9 43.66 -2.33 -38.09
C ILE A 9 42.56 -3.32 -37.67
N THR A 10 42.84 -4.63 -37.70
CA THR A 10 41.87 -5.65 -37.27
C THR A 10 41.57 -5.53 -35.77
N GLY A 11 42.58 -5.41 -34.90
CA GLY A 11 42.38 -5.24 -33.46
C GLY A 11 41.66 -3.94 -33.07
N LYS A 12 41.90 -2.84 -33.80
CA LYS A 12 41.16 -1.58 -33.59
C LYS A 12 39.68 -1.70 -33.99
N LYS A 13 39.38 -2.50 -35.01
CA LYS A 13 38.01 -2.72 -35.49
C LYS A 13 37.23 -3.58 -34.49
N GLU A 14 37.84 -4.66 -33.98
CA GLU A 14 37.25 -5.52 -32.95
C GLU A 14 36.94 -4.74 -31.66
N ASN A 15 37.85 -3.87 -31.21
CA ASN A 15 37.62 -3.03 -30.04
C ASN A 15 36.47 -2.02 -30.26
N CYS A 16 36.37 -1.40 -31.45
CA CYS A 16 35.25 -0.51 -31.79
C CYS A 16 33.90 -1.27 -31.81
N ASP A 17 33.89 -2.50 -32.34
CA ASP A 17 32.69 -3.32 -32.41
C ASP A 17 32.23 -3.78 -31.01
N GLU A 18 33.16 -4.08 -30.09
CA GLU A 18 32.84 -4.35 -28.68
C GLU A 18 32.27 -3.14 -27.94
N ILE A 19 32.84 -1.94 -28.16
CA ILE A 19 32.34 -0.70 -27.54
C ILE A 19 30.90 -0.42 -28.01
N LEU A 20 30.65 -0.49 -29.33
CA LEU A 20 29.31 -0.30 -29.90
C LEU A 20 28.29 -1.34 -29.39
N LYS A 21 28.75 -2.58 -29.16
CA LYS A 21 27.90 -3.64 -28.59
C LYS A 21 27.56 -3.36 -27.13
N ASN A 22 28.53 -2.93 -26.33
CA ASN A 22 28.32 -2.60 -24.92
C ASN A 22 27.42 -1.36 -24.72
N ASP A 23 27.57 -0.33 -25.55
CA ASP A 23 26.70 0.86 -25.52
C ASP A 23 25.24 0.50 -25.82
N LYS A 24 24.99 -0.32 -26.84
CA LYS A 24 23.63 -0.81 -27.15
C LYS A 24 23.04 -1.66 -26.03
N ILE A 25 23.86 -2.47 -25.35
CA ILE A 25 23.41 -3.27 -24.20
C ILE A 25 23.07 -2.35 -23.02
N PHE A 26 23.88 -1.32 -22.77
CA PHE A 26 23.65 -0.35 -21.71
C PHE A 26 22.38 0.47 -21.98
N GLU A 27 22.19 0.95 -23.21
CA GLU A 27 21.00 1.69 -23.62
C GLU A 27 19.74 0.82 -23.51
N ASN A 28 19.77 -0.42 -24.02
CA ASN A 28 18.65 -1.35 -23.89
C ASN A 28 18.33 -1.67 -22.42
N LYS A 29 19.36 -1.88 -21.59
CA LYS A 29 19.18 -2.10 -20.15
C LYS A 29 18.48 -0.91 -19.48
N ASN A 30 18.90 0.32 -19.77
CA ASN A 30 18.27 1.52 -19.22
C ASN A 30 16.82 1.69 -19.70
N ILE A 31 16.54 1.40 -20.97
CA ILE A 31 15.18 1.48 -21.54
C ILE A 31 14.27 0.46 -20.84
N VAL A 32 14.72 -0.79 -20.69
CA VAL A 32 13.96 -1.85 -20.02
C VAL A 32 13.74 -1.52 -18.53
N GLU A 33 14.77 -1.03 -17.83
CA GLU A 33 14.66 -0.61 -16.43
C GLU A 33 13.67 0.55 -16.26
N SER A 34 13.65 1.51 -17.20
CA SER A 34 12.70 2.63 -17.20
C SER A 34 11.25 2.19 -17.46
N ASP A 35 11.04 1.22 -18.36
CA ASP A 35 9.70 0.69 -18.67
C ASP A 35 9.13 -0.08 -17.49
N GLN A 36 9.97 -0.84 -16.76
CA GLN A 36 9.56 -1.54 -15.55
C GLN A 36 9.15 -0.58 -14.42
N GLU A 37 9.94 0.46 -14.17
CA GLU A 37 9.59 1.47 -13.15
C GLU A 37 8.32 2.25 -13.53
N LEU A 38 8.11 2.53 -14.83
CA LEU A 38 6.89 3.17 -15.32
C LEU A 38 5.65 2.29 -15.09
N ARG A 39 5.72 1.00 -15.45
CA ARG A 39 4.63 0.03 -15.24
C ARG A 39 4.26 -0.09 -13.77
N LYS A 40 5.27 -0.19 -12.90
CA LYS A 40 5.10 -0.24 -11.46
C LYS A 40 4.42 1.02 -10.92
N ALA A 41 4.86 2.20 -11.35
CA ALA A 41 4.24 3.47 -10.97
C ALA A 41 2.77 3.54 -11.42
N LEU A 42 2.47 3.09 -12.64
CA LEU A 42 1.11 3.00 -13.15
C LEU A 42 0.23 2.08 -12.29
N LEU A 43 0.70 0.88 -11.96
CA LEU A 43 -0.06 -0.05 -11.11
C LEU A 43 -0.29 0.52 -9.70
N ILE A 44 0.73 1.11 -9.09
CA ILE A 44 0.61 1.79 -7.79
C ILE A 44 -0.44 2.91 -7.86
N SER A 45 -0.48 3.69 -8.95
CA SER A 45 -1.47 4.76 -9.12
C SER A 45 -2.90 4.22 -9.31
N VAL A 46 -3.07 3.07 -9.97
CA VAL A 46 -4.35 2.36 -10.08
C VAL A 46 -4.82 1.88 -8.70
N PHE A 47 -3.94 1.25 -7.92
CA PHE A 47 -4.27 0.85 -6.55
C PHE A 47 -4.61 2.05 -5.66
N LEU A 48 -3.86 3.15 -5.77
CA LEU A 48 -4.15 4.38 -5.03
C LEU A 48 -5.54 4.92 -5.39
N SER A 49 -5.85 5.00 -6.69
CA SER A 49 -7.15 5.47 -7.19
C SER A 49 -8.29 4.58 -6.69
N LEU A 50 -8.13 3.25 -6.79
CA LEU A 50 -9.10 2.29 -6.26
C LEU A 50 -9.31 2.47 -4.75
N SER A 51 -8.23 2.66 -3.99
CA SER A 51 -8.33 2.88 -2.55
C SER A 51 -9.07 4.17 -2.20
N ILE A 52 -8.92 5.24 -2.99
CA ILE A 52 -9.62 6.51 -2.78
C ILE A 52 -11.10 6.35 -3.11
N ILE A 53 -11.43 5.72 -4.24
CA ILE A 53 -12.81 5.46 -4.66
C ILE A 53 -13.53 4.63 -3.59
N LEU A 54 -12.91 3.55 -3.09
CA LEU A 54 -13.50 2.73 -2.03
C LEU A 54 -13.68 3.51 -0.72
N GLN A 55 -12.72 4.37 -0.35
CA GLN A 55 -12.83 5.21 0.84
C GLN A 55 -13.93 6.27 0.75
N ILE A 56 -14.15 6.81 -0.46
CA ILE A 56 -15.22 7.77 -0.74
C ILE A 56 -16.56 7.04 -0.79
N ALA A 57 -16.66 5.92 -1.51
CA ALA A 57 -17.84 5.06 -1.60
C ALA A 57 -18.33 4.60 -0.23
N GLU A 58 -17.40 4.19 0.64
CA GLU A 58 -17.70 3.85 2.04
C GLU A 58 -18.35 5.00 2.81
N SER A 59 -18.01 6.25 2.50
CA SER A 59 -18.61 7.41 3.18
C SER A 59 -20.03 7.73 2.70
N PHE A 60 -20.42 7.23 1.52
CA PHE A 60 -21.80 7.30 1.03
C PHE A 60 -22.67 6.19 1.61
N ILE A 61 -22.06 5.08 2.04
CA ILE A 61 -22.76 4.00 2.73
C ILE A 61 -23.03 4.48 4.15
N PHE A 62 -24.16 5.18 4.33
CA PHE A 62 -24.66 5.55 5.64
C PHE A 62 -25.17 4.28 6.34
N ILE A 63 -24.29 3.60 7.06
CA ILE A 63 -24.71 2.58 8.02
C ILE A 63 -25.10 3.33 9.29
N PRO A 64 -26.33 3.20 9.79
CA PRO A 64 -26.72 3.72 11.10
C PRO A 64 -26.09 2.84 12.20
N LEU A 65 -24.76 2.73 12.20
CA LEU A 65 -24.04 2.19 13.33
C LEU A 65 -24.09 3.26 14.41
N PHE A 66 -24.55 2.86 15.59
CA PHE A 66 -24.82 3.71 16.76
C PHE A 66 -23.61 4.56 17.25
N LEU A 67 -22.43 4.42 16.64
CA LEU A 67 -21.20 5.07 17.07
C LEU A 67 -20.58 5.92 15.95
N PRO A 68 -20.35 7.22 16.18
CA PRO A 68 -19.62 8.07 15.25
C PRO A 68 -18.18 7.58 15.09
N GLY A 69 -17.72 7.43 13.84
CA GLY A 69 -16.34 7.07 13.51
C GLY A 69 -16.13 5.62 13.04
N ILE A 70 -17.14 4.75 13.16
CA ILE A 70 -17.03 3.39 12.60
C ILE A 70 -17.10 3.43 11.08
N LYS A 71 -16.13 2.78 10.43
CA LYS A 71 -16.09 2.55 8.99
C LYS A 71 -15.94 1.05 8.72
N LEU A 72 -16.45 0.58 7.59
CA LEU A 72 -16.33 -0.81 7.14
C LEU A 72 -14.87 -1.23 6.87
N GLY A 73 -13.96 -0.28 6.67
CA GLY A 73 -12.59 -0.55 6.26
C GLY A 73 -12.46 -1.00 4.80
N LEU A 74 -13.37 -0.63 3.89
CA LEU A 74 -13.30 -1.07 2.49
C LEU A 74 -11.98 -0.69 1.82
N ALA A 75 -11.49 0.52 2.09
CA ALA A 75 -10.19 0.97 1.60
C ALA A 75 -9.03 0.10 2.12
N ASN A 76 -9.18 -0.57 3.27
CA ASN A 76 -8.15 -1.42 3.84
C ASN A 76 -7.86 -2.67 2.99
N ILE A 77 -8.85 -3.16 2.22
CA ILE A 77 -8.66 -4.29 1.29
C ILE A 77 -7.48 -4.00 0.37
N VAL A 78 -7.45 -2.80 -0.23
CA VAL A 78 -6.39 -2.39 -1.15
C VAL A 78 -5.05 -2.27 -0.44
N THR A 79 -5.02 -1.73 0.78
CA THR A 79 -3.78 -1.63 1.57
C THR A 79 -3.19 -3.00 1.87
N VAL A 80 -4.02 -3.99 2.23
CA VAL A 80 -3.57 -5.36 2.48
C VAL A 80 -3.07 -6.00 1.18
N ILE A 81 -3.79 -5.85 0.06
CA ILE A 81 -3.34 -6.36 -1.24
C ILE A 81 -1.96 -5.79 -1.61
N VAL A 82 -1.81 -4.46 -1.57
CA VAL A 82 -0.54 -3.78 -1.88
C VAL A 82 0.56 -4.21 -0.90
N LEU A 83 0.23 -4.38 0.38
CA LEU A 83 1.17 -4.87 1.38
C LEU A 83 1.72 -6.24 1.00
N TYR A 84 0.90 -7.14 0.46
CA TYR A 84 1.35 -8.46 0.03
C TYR A 84 2.06 -8.46 -1.32
N VAL A 85 1.61 -7.66 -2.29
CA VAL A 85 2.17 -7.58 -3.65
C VAL A 85 3.49 -6.79 -3.69
N TYR A 86 3.48 -5.53 -3.25
CA TYR A 86 4.62 -4.60 -3.37
C TYR A 86 5.38 -4.40 -2.05
N GLY A 87 4.81 -4.84 -0.93
CA GLY A 87 5.46 -4.77 0.37
C GLY A 87 5.08 -3.52 1.19
N ILE A 88 5.76 -3.39 2.33
CA ILE A 88 5.44 -2.42 3.39
C ILE A 88 5.60 -0.97 2.90
N LYS A 89 6.65 -0.70 2.11
CA LYS A 89 6.98 0.65 1.64
C LYS A 89 5.85 1.23 0.78
N GLU A 90 5.39 0.47 -0.22
CA GLU A 90 4.35 0.94 -1.14
C GLU A 90 2.96 0.95 -0.47
N ALA A 91 2.65 -0.02 0.39
CA ALA A 91 1.42 0.00 1.19
C ALA A 91 1.34 1.24 2.10
N GLY A 92 2.47 1.64 2.68
CA GLY A 92 2.58 2.86 3.47
C GLY A 92 2.33 4.12 2.63
N LYS A 93 2.97 4.23 1.46
CA LYS A 93 2.75 5.36 0.54
C LYS A 93 1.28 5.48 0.14
N ILE A 94 0.65 4.38 -0.31
CA ILE A 94 -0.76 4.37 -0.70
C ILE A 94 -1.66 4.71 0.50
N GLY A 95 -1.38 4.13 1.67
CA GLY A 95 -2.13 4.36 2.90
C GLY A 95 -2.10 5.82 3.36
N ILE A 96 -0.97 6.52 3.22
CA ILE A 96 -0.84 7.94 3.57
C ILE A 96 -1.42 8.83 2.47
N MET A 97 -1.04 8.60 1.21
CA MET A 97 -1.49 9.41 0.08
C MET A 97 -3.01 9.41 -0.06
N ARG A 98 -3.68 8.26 0.12
CA ARG A 98 -5.14 8.21 0.05
C ARG A 98 -5.80 9.09 1.11
N ILE A 99 -5.24 9.19 2.31
CA ILE A 99 -5.81 9.99 3.41
C ILE A 99 -5.64 11.47 3.13
N PHE A 100 -4.47 11.86 2.59
CA PHE A 100 -4.24 13.22 2.13
C PHE A 100 -5.21 13.59 1.01
N LEU A 101 -5.28 12.80 -0.06
CA LEU A 101 -6.18 13.08 -1.19
C LEU A 101 -7.64 13.06 -0.76
N ALA A 102 -8.10 12.03 -0.05
CA ALA A 102 -9.49 11.93 0.39
C ALA A 102 -9.84 12.93 1.51
N GLY A 103 -8.85 13.50 2.20
CA GLY A 103 -9.01 14.63 3.12
C GLY A 103 -9.28 15.92 2.34
N ILE A 104 -8.41 16.23 1.38
CA ILE A 104 -8.53 17.40 0.49
C ILE A 104 -9.85 17.37 -0.28
N LEU A 105 -10.23 16.22 -0.83
CA LEU A 105 -11.42 16.09 -1.68
C LEU A 105 -12.77 16.21 -0.95
N ARG A 106 -12.80 16.06 0.38
CA ARG A 106 -14.07 15.86 1.11
C ARG A 106 -14.29 16.82 2.27
N ASN A 107 -13.40 16.80 3.26
CA ASN A 107 -13.64 17.43 4.58
C ASN A 107 -12.54 18.41 5.00
N GLY A 108 -11.53 18.63 4.15
CA GLY A 108 -10.31 19.35 4.53
C GLY A 108 -9.42 18.58 5.52
N LEU A 109 -8.33 19.22 5.94
CA LEU A 109 -7.34 18.68 6.91
C LEU A 109 -7.82 18.85 8.37
N GLY A 110 -9.05 18.41 8.65
CA GLY A 110 -9.67 18.51 9.98
C GLY A 110 -9.46 17.30 10.88
N MET A 111 -10.32 17.14 11.88
CA MET A 111 -10.22 16.07 12.89
C MET A 111 -10.29 14.65 12.31
N ASN A 112 -11.14 14.44 11.30
CA ASN A 112 -11.28 13.17 10.58
C ASN A 112 -10.00 12.74 9.85
N PHE A 113 -9.19 13.71 9.42
CA PHE A 113 -7.89 13.45 8.82
C PHE A 113 -6.92 12.90 9.87
N MET A 114 -6.85 13.51 11.06
CA MET A 114 -5.97 13.04 12.14
C MET A 114 -6.34 11.62 12.61
N PHE A 115 -7.63 11.32 12.75
CA PHE A 115 -8.11 9.96 13.06
C PHE A 115 -7.62 8.95 12.05
N SER A 116 -7.80 9.24 10.77
CA SER A 116 -7.40 8.32 9.69
C SER A 116 -5.88 8.17 9.64
N LEU A 117 -5.13 9.26 9.84
CA LEU A 117 -3.67 9.29 9.77
C LEU A 117 -3.04 8.44 10.87
N VAL A 118 -3.43 8.64 12.13
CA VAL A 118 -2.88 7.85 13.24
C VAL A 118 -3.37 6.41 13.18
N GLY A 119 -4.63 6.20 12.79
CA GLY A 119 -5.15 4.87 12.51
C GLY A 119 -4.26 4.12 11.52
N ILE A 120 -3.98 4.70 10.35
CA ILE A 120 -3.22 3.99 9.31
C ILE A 120 -1.77 3.72 9.75
N LEU A 121 -1.15 4.65 10.47
CA LEU A 121 0.20 4.44 10.99
C LEU A 121 0.24 3.25 11.96
N CYS A 122 -0.72 3.19 12.88
CA CYS A 122 -0.85 2.09 13.83
C CYS A 122 -1.11 0.75 13.11
N SER A 123 -2.03 0.76 12.14
CA SER A 123 -2.36 -0.40 11.30
C SER A 123 -1.17 -0.92 10.50
N LEU A 124 -0.38 -0.03 9.89
CA LEU A 124 0.80 -0.37 9.11
C LEU A 124 1.88 -0.97 9.99
N ILE A 125 2.12 -0.42 11.18
CA ILE A 125 3.10 -0.97 12.13
C ILE A 125 2.73 -2.42 12.49
N ALA A 126 1.48 -2.64 12.88
CA ALA A 126 0.99 -3.97 13.27
C ALA A 126 1.04 -4.96 12.09
N SER A 127 0.49 -4.58 10.94
CA SER A 127 0.46 -5.44 9.75
C SER A 127 1.86 -5.76 9.24
N SER A 128 2.79 -4.80 9.29
CA SER A 128 4.19 -4.99 8.92
C SER A 128 4.91 -5.94 9.87
N PHE A 129 4.67 -5.79 11.17
CA PHE A 129 5.25 -6.67 12.18
C PHE A 129 4.76 -8.11 11.99
N LEU A 130 3.44 -8.31 11.89
CA LEU A 130 2.87 -9.65 11.69
C LEU A 130 3.31 -10.26 10.36
N LYS A 131 3.33 -9.49 9.26
CA LYS A 131 3.81 -9.99 7.97
C LYS A 131 5.25 -10.51 8.07
N LYS A 132 6.14 -9.79 8.78
CA LYS A 132 7.53 -10.22 8.98
C LYS A 132 7.65 -11.51 9.77
N THR A 133 6.72 -11.82 10.65
CA THR A 133 6.77 -13.09 11.41
C THR A 133 6.50 -14.32 10.54
N GLY A 134 5.82 -14.19 9.40
CA GLY A 134 5.51 -15.28 8.49
C GLY A 134 4.55 -16.36 9.05
N LYS A 135 4.06 -16.18 10.28
CA LYS A 135 3.21 -17.18 10.99
C LYS A 135 1.71 -16.95 10.79
N PHE A 136 1.31 -15.83 10.19
CA PHE A 136 -0.09 -15.43 10.06
C PHE A 136 -0.53 -15.46 8.58
N SER A 137 -1.77 -15.90 8.36
CA SER A 137 -2.42 -15.82 7.04
C SER A 137 -2.71 -14.36 6.65
N VAL A 138 -3.02 -14.14 5.37
CA VAL A 138 -3.48 -12.83 4.85
C VAL A 138 -4.64 -12.30 5.69
N MET A 139 -5.60 -13.18 6.02
CA MET A 139 -6.72 -12.87 6.88
C MET A 139 -6.30 -12.43 8.29
N GLY A 140 -5.36 -13.14 8.93
CA GLY A 140 -4.86 -12.78 10.26
C GLY A 140 -4.15 -11.41 10.29
N VAL A 141 -3.35 -11.11 9.26
CA VAL A 141 -2.71 -9.80 9.12
C VAL A 141 -3.76 -8.69 8.91
N SER A 142 -4.80 -8.95 8.12
CA SER A 142 -5.90 -8.00 7.93
C SER A 142 -6.69 -7.73 9.21
N ILE A 143 -7.02 -8.76 9.98
CA ILE A 143 -7.72 -8.62 11.27
C ILE A 143 -6.91 -7.77 12.24
N ALA A 144 -5.62 -8.07 12.39
CA ALA A 144 -4.75 -7.27 13.24
C ALA A 144 -4.65 -5.83 12.74
N GLY A 145 -4.44 -5.63 11.44
CA GLY A 145 -4.41 -4.31 10.82
C GLY A 145 -5.68 -3.50 11.09
N ALA A 146 -6.87 -4.11 10.97
CA ALA A 146 -8.15 -3.47 11.24
C ALA A 146 -8.31 -3.09 12.72
N ASN A 147 -7.95 -3.98 13.65
CA ASN A 147 -8.01 -3.68 15.09
C ASN A 147 -7.07 -2.54 15.48
N PHE A 148 -5.81 -2.57 15.03
CA PHE A 148 -4.85 -1.50 15.31
C PHE A 148 -5.23 -0.17 14.63
N HIS A 149 -5.89 -0.22 13.48
CA HIS A 149 -6.46 0.98 12.84
C HIS A 149 -7.50 1.64 13.76
N MET A 150 -8.41 0.85 14.32
CA MET A 150 -9.47 1.33 15.21
C MET A 150 -8.92 1.80 16.56
N ILE A 151 -7.93 1.09 17.12
CA ILE A 151 -7.20 1.51 18.33
C ILE A 151 -6.54 2.88 18.10
N GLY A 152 -5.86 3.07 16.97
CA GLY A 152 -5.22 4.34 16.64
C GLY A 152 -6.22 5.51 16.54
N GLN A 153 -7.41 5.27 15.98
CA GLN A 153 -8.48 6.27 15.95
C GLN A 153 -8.99 6.64 17.35
N ILE A 154 -9.18 5.65 18.22
CA ILE A 154 -9.64 5.86 19.60
C ILE A 154 -8.60 6.61 20.43
N ILE A 155 -7.31 6.32 20.27
CA ILE A 155 -6.23 7.04 20.96
C ILE A 155 -6.30 8.54 20.63
N VAL A 156 -6.45 8.89 19.36
CA VAL A 156 -6.57 10.30 18.94
C VAL A 156 -7.89 10.90 19.43
N ALA A 157 -8.99 10.15 19.41
CA ALA A 157 -10.28 10.65 19.91
C ALA A 157 -10.20 10.98 21.39
N SER A 158 -9.59 10.09 22.17
CA SER A 158 -9.31 10.27 23.59
C SER A 158 -8.45 11.51 23.84
N ALA A 159 -7.40 11.71 23.03
CA ALA A 159 -6.47 12.84 23.17
C ALA A 159 -7.14 14.19 22.83
N ILE A 160 -7.92 14.27 21.76
CA ILE A 160 -8.52 15.53 21.32
C ILE A 160 -9.72 15.91 22.20
N TYR A 161 -10.61 14.96 22.49
CA TYR A 161 -11.82 15.23 23.30
C TYR A 161 -11.55 15.23 24.80
N ARG A 162 -10.32 14.90 25.25
CA ARG A 162 -9.92 14.87 26.67
C ARG A 162 -10.85 14.05 27.59
N THR A 163 -11.59 13.10 27.02
CA THR A 163 -12.61 12.33 27.74
C THR A 163 -12.26 10.83 27.71
N ASN A 164 -11.16 10.47 28.38
CA ASN A 164 -10.55 9.14 28.27
C ASN A 164 -11.50 8.00 28.65
N LEU A 165 -12.33 8.16 29.69
CA LEU A 165 -13.21 7.10 30.19
C LEU A 165 -14.31 6.70 29.19
N LEU A 166 -14.86 7.65 28.43
CA LEU A 166 -15.91 7.35 27.46
C LEU A 166 -15.35 6.55 26.29
N TYR A 167 -14.22 6.98 25.73
CA TYR A 167 -13.63 6.34 24.55
C TYR A 167 -13.01 4.96 24.83
N VAL A 168 -12.45 4.75 26.01
CA VAL A 168 -11.97 3.41 26.42
C VAL A 168 -13.14 2.43 26.60
N SER A 169 -14.30 2.90 27.07
CA SER A 169 -15.50 2.07 27.19
C SER A 169 -16.07 1.64 25.83
N TYR A 170 -15.81 2.40 24.75
CA TYR A 170 -16.19 2.05 23.37
C TYR A 170 -15.23 1.08 22.68
N LEU A 171 -14.00 0.95 23.18
CA LEU A 171 -12.98 0.07 22.62
C LEU A 171 -13.45 -1.39 22.41
N PRO A 172 -14.09 -2.09 23.36
CA PRO A 172 -14.52 -3.48 23.14
C PRO A 172 -15.50 -3.62 21.97
N TYR A 173 -16.44 -2.69 21.81
CA TYR A 173 -17.41 -2.70 20.71
C TYR A 173 -16.74 -2.45 19.36
N MET A 174 -15.84 -1.47 19.33
CA MET A 174 -15.04 -1.12 18.16
C MET A 174 -14.15 -2.30 17.72
N LEU A 175 -13.51 -2.99 18.67
CA LEU A 175 -12.67 -4.17 18.40
C LEU A 175 -13.48 -5.32 17.81
N LEU A 176 -14.68 -5.57 18.34
CA LEU A 176 -15.56 -6.63 17.84
C LEU A 176 -16.00 -6.35 16.39
N ILE A 177 -16.33 -5.09 16.09
CA ILE A 177 -16.68 -4.67 14.72
C ILE A 177 -15.44 -4.73 13.82
N SER A 178 -14.27 -4.26 14.27
CA SER A 178 -13.04 -4.34 13.48
C SER A 178 -12.55 -5.76 13.24
N LEU A 179 -12.88 -6.70 14.12
CA LEU A 179 -12.64 -8.11 13.90
C LEU A 179 -13.49 -8.61 12.74
N PHE A 180 -14.79 -8.32 12.72
CA PHE A 180 -15.68 -8.73 11.64
C PHE A 180 -15.29 -8.08 10.30
N THR A 181 -15.03 -6.78 10.29
CA THR A 181 -14.60 -6.08 9.07
C THR A 181 -13.21 -6.54 8.63
N GLY A 182 -12.29 -6.78 9.56
CA GLY A 182 -10.96 -7.33 9.31
C GLY A 182 -11.00 -8.73 8.68
N MET A 183 -11.91 -9.59 9.15
CA MET A 183 -12.17 -10.91 8.56
C MET A 183 -12.69 -10.78 7.12
N LEU A 184 -13.69 -9.93 6.91
CA LEU A 184 -14.31 -9.72 5.59
C LEU A 184 -13.29 -9.15 4.59
N THR A 185 -12.59 -8.10 4.97
CA THR A 185 -11.56 -7.47 4.13
C THR A 185 -10.38 -8.40 3.85
N GLY A 186 -10.00 -9.22 4.83
CA GLY A 186 -8.96 -10.23 4.70
C GLY A 186 -9.35 -11.34 3.74
N TYR A 187 -10.58 -11.85 3.85
CA TYR A 187 -11.13 -12.86 2.94
C TYR A 187 -11.14 -12.38 1.49
N PHE A 188 -11.62 -11.15 1.23
CA PHE A 188 -11.59 -10.59 -0.12
C PHE A 188 -10.16 -10.39 -0.64
N ALA A 189 -9.24 -9.89 0.20
CA ALA A 189 -7.85 -9.72 -0.18
C ALA A 189 -7.20 -11.05 -0.57
N GLU A 190 -7.40 -12.10 0.23
CA GLU A 190 -6.91 -13.45 -0.06
C GLU A 190 -7.48 -13.99 -1.37
N LYS A 191 -8.80 -13.88 -1.59
CA LYS A 191 -9.46 -14.34 -2.82
C LYS A 191 -9.01 -13.60 -4.08
N ILE A 192 -8.61 -12.33 -3.95
CA ILE A 192 -8.04 -11.54 -5.06
C ILE A 192 -6.60 -11.97 -5.32
N LEU A 193 -5.78 -12.14 -4.27
CA LEU A 193 -4.39 -12.59 -4.39
C LEU A 193 -4.27 -14.01 -4.98
N GLU A 194 -5.24 -14.89 -4.72
CA GLU A 194 -5.30 -16.24 -5.32
C GLU A 194 -5.63 -16.21 -6.82
N ARG A 195 -6.41 -15.22 -7.28
CA ARG A 195 -6.92 -15.16 -8.65
C ARG A 195 -6.06 -14.33 -9.59
N VAL A 196 -5.31 -13.37 -9.04
CA VAL A 196 -4.55 -12.41 -9.82
C VAL A 196 -3.07 -12.62 -9.55
N ASP A 197 -2.34 -13.06 -10.58
CA ASP A 197 -0.89 -13.19 -10.50
C ASP A 197 -0.22 -11.83 -10.66
N PHE A 198 -0.08 -11.11 -9.55
CA PHE A 198 0.62 -9.83 -9.55
C PHE A 198 2.15 -9.96 -9.70
N LYS A 199 2.71 -11.19 -9.67
CA LYS A 199 4.15 -11.41 -9.93
C LYS A 199 4.47 -11.38 -11.43
N SER A 200 3.47 -11.43 -12.31
CA SER A 200 3.69 -11.36 -13.75
C SER A 200 3.85 -9.93 -14.28
N PHE A 201 3.85 -8.92 -13.41
CA PHE A 201 3.91 -7.48 -13.74
C PHE A 201 5.09 -6.80 -13.06
#